data_AF-A0A8B2NLN0-F1
#
_entry.id   AF-A0A8B2NLN0-F1
#
_cell.length_a   1.000
_cell.length_b   1.000
_cell.length_c   1.000
_cell.angle_alpha   90.00
_cell.angle_beta   90.00
_cell.angle_gamma   90.00
#
_symmetry.space_group_name_H-M   'P 1'
#
loop_
_entity.id
_entity.type
_entity.pdbx_description
1 polymer ?
#
loop_
_entity_poly.entity_id
_entity_poly.type
_entity_poly.pdbx_seq_one_letter_code
_entity_poly.pdbx_strand_id
1 'polypeptide(L)'
;MNYRAMALCLAALTAYAAAPAAADSLLGRTAAFSVLAYDEPDKPRYQGLIHTATISDEIEFGLLPEGVQNGLDVVPVIVDISANRIEIDFSPSPPGLIADATFNGYVLSFAPDCLVFNNASVDASVTTLPVANGDITIEGRTLYVNLQGLAYDRSSHVGILLDVTDCPLT
;
A
#
# COMPACT_ATOMS: atom_id res chain seq x y z
N MET A 1 66.02 -27.37 29.98
CA MET A 1 65.45 -26.01 30.11
C MET A 1 64.70 -25.73 28.81
N ASN A 2 63.39 -26.04 28.70
CA ASN A 2 62.24 -25.20 29.10
C ASN A 2 62.49 -23.72 28.74
N TYR A 3 61.75 -23.07 27.82
CA TYR A 3 60.32 -22.66 27.88
C TYR A 3 59.74 -22.44 26.46
N ARG A 4 58.57 -23.02 26.11
CA ARG A 4 57.22 -22.38 25.95
C ARG A 4 57.16 -21.24 24.91
N ALA A 5 56.60 -21.48 23.71
CA ALA A 5 55.17 -21.41 23.34
C ALA A 5 54.72 -19.99 22.95
N MET A 6 54.21 -19.81 21.73
CA MET A 6 52.95 -19.10 21.45
C MET A 6 52.59 -19.25 19.96
N ALA A 7 51.62 -20.13 19.67
CA ALA A 7 50.97 -20.17 18.37
C ALA A 7 49.91 -19.05 18.34
N LEU A 8 50.04 -18.09 17.42
CA LEU A 8 48.98 -17.14 17.12
C LEU A 8 47.92 -17.86 16.27
N CYS A 9 46.81 -18.25 16.88
CA CYS A 9 45.56 -18.54 16.16
C CYS A 9 44.91 -17.20 15.79
N LEU A 10 44.97 -16.83 14.52
CA LEU A 10 44.19 -15.71 13.97
C LEU A 10 42.81 -16.25 13.59
N ALA A 11 41.84 -16.14 14.50
CA ALA A 11 40.44 -16.41 14.20
C ALA A 11 39.84 -15.17 13.51
N ALA A 12 39.70 -15.22 12.19
CA ALA A 12 38.94 -14.23 11.44
C ALA A 12 37.44 -14.48 11.68
N LEU A 13 36.82 -13.68 12.54
CA LEU A 13 35.36 -13.60 12.63
C LEU A 13 34.86 -12.90 11.35
N THR A 14 34.33 -13.68 10.42
CA THR A 14 33.46 -13.15 9.35
C THR A 14 32.15 -12.72 9.98
N ALA A 15 32.00 -11.41 10.22
CA ALA A 15 30.70 -10.82 10.48
C ALA A 15 29.86 -10.94 9.20
N TYR A 16 28.96 -11.92 9.16
CA TYR A 16 27.87 -11.91 8.21
C TYR A 16 26.97 -10.73 8.60
N ALA A 17 27.08 -9.62 7.86
CA ALA A 17 26.02 -8.62 7.87
C ALA A 17 24.77 -9.34 7.36
N ALA A 18 23.81 -9.61 8.25
CA ALA A 18 22.49 -10.00 7.84
C ALA A 18 21.95 -8.85 6.99
N ALA A 19 21.89 -9.05 5.67
CA ALA A 19 21.09 -8.18 4.82
C ALA A 19 19.68 -8.17 5.40
N PRO A 20 18.99 -7.02 5.46
CA PRO A 20 17.58 -7.01 5.80
C PRO A 20 16.90 -7.99 4.86
N ALA A 21 16.08 -8.90 5.41
CA ALA A 21 15.22 -9.73 4.58
C ALA A 21 14.47 -8.79 3.64
N ALA A 22 14.63 -8.99 2.33
CA ALA A 22 13.88 -8.23 1.36
C ALA A 22 12.40 -8.47 1.67
N ALA A 23 11.59 -7.42 1.75
CA ALA A 23 10.15 -7.57 1.62
C ALA A 23 9.91 -8.42 0.36
N ASP A 24 9.08 -9.45 0.45
CA ASP A 24 8.75 -10.23 -0.73
C ASP A 24 8.05 -9.29 -1.73
N SER A 25 8.45 -9.36 -2.99
CA SER A 25 7.95 -8.41 -3.99
C SER A 25 6.44 -8.57 -4.21
N LEU A 26 5.77 -7.45 -4.47
CA LEU A 26 4.40 -7.41 -4.97
C LEU A 26 4.29 -7.77 -6.46
N LEU A 27 5.39 -7.68 -7.21
CA LEU A 27 5.40 -7.96 -8.66
C LEU A 27 4.91 -9.38 -8.95
N GLY A 28 4.03 -9.51 -9.94
CA GLY A 28 3.43 -10.78 -10.37
C GLY A 28 2.23 -11.24 -9.52
N ARG A 29 1.91 -10.54 -8.42
CA ARG A 29 0.73 -10.84 -7.60
C ARG A 29 -0.52 -10.23 -8.21
N THR A 30 -1.67 -10.82 -7.91
CA THR A 30 -2.98 -10.26 -8.26
C THR A 30 -3.48 -9.36 -7.14
N ALA A 31 -3.74 -8.11 -7.48
CA ALA A 31 -4.39 -7.16 -6.60
C ALA A 31 -5.81 -6.85 -7.07
N ALA A 32 -6.67 -6.57 -6.11
CA ALA A 32 -8.02 -6.09 -6.31
C ALA A 32 -8.17 -4.70 -5.68
N PHE A 33 -8.60 -3.71 -6.45
CA PHE A 33 -8.74 -2.32 -6.03
C PHE A 33 -10.18 -1.84 -6.15
N SER A 34 -10.65 -1.11 -5.15
CA SER A 34 -12.01 -0.53 -5.14
C SER A 34 -12.08 0.76 -4.31
N VAL A 35 -13.24 1.41 -4.35
CA VAL A 35 -13.57 2.61 -3.56
C VAL A 35 -14.65 2.27 -2.56
N LEU A 36 -14.53 2.78 -1.35
CA LEU A 36 -15.49 2.55 -0.29
C LEU A 36 -15.68 3.83 0.53
N ALA A 37 -16.92 4.13 0.88
CA ALA A 37 -17.24 5.19 1.82
C ALA A 37 -18.36 4.75 2.77
N TYR A 38 -18.16 4.93 4.07
CA TYR A 38 -19.14 4.58 5.10
C TYR A 38 -18.96 5.41 6.37
N ASP A 39 -20.07 5.58 7.09
CA ASP A 39 -20.07 5.96 8.50
C ASP A 39 -20.21 4.72 9.40
N GLU A 40 -20.99 3.73 8.94
CA GLU A 40 -21.20 2.41 9.52
C GLU A 40 -20.78 1.33 8.49
N PRO A 41 -19.80 0.44 8.77
CA PRO A 41 -19.26 -0.50 7.77
C PRO A 41 -20.30 -1.44 7.12
N ASP A 42 -21.37 -1.79 7.83
CA ASP A 42 -22.46 -2.65 7.36
C ASP A 42 -23.49 -1.88 6.50
N LYS A 43 -23.37 -0.55 6.39
CA LYS A 43 -24.24 0.33 5.62
C LYS A 43 -23.42 1.32 4.81
N PRO A 44 -22.69 0.85 3.78
CA PRO A 44 -21.87 1.73 2.96
C PRO A 44 -22.71 2.80 2.28
N ARG A 45 -22.21 4.03 2.29
CA ARG A 45 -22.77 5.15 1.51
C ARG A 45 -22.35 5.04 0.05
N TYR A 46 -21.16 4.51 -0.20
CA TYR A 46 -20.66 4.20 -1.53
C TYR A 46 -19.91 2.88 -1.50
N GLN A 47 -20.18 2.00 -2.47
CA GLN A 47 -19.39 0.81 -2.73
C GLN A 47 -19.10 0.74 -4.23
N GLY A 48 -17.83 0.90 -4.59
CA GLY A 48 -17.37 0.84 -5.98
C GLY A 48 -17.25 -0.57 -6.51
N LEU A 49 -17.02 -0.66 -7.82
CA LEU A 49 -16.66 -1.90 -8.49
C LEU A 49 -15.29 -2.38 -7.98
N ILE A 50 -15.09 -3.70 -8.01
CA ILE A 50 -13.80 -4.32 -7.71
C ILE A 50 -13.08 -4.54 -9.04
N HIS A 51 -11.95 -3.88 -9.21
CA HIS A 51 -11.06 -4.02 -10.35
C HIS A 51 -9.90 -4.94 -9.99
N THR A 52 -9.49 -5.82 -10.90
CA THR A 52 -8.38 -6.76 -10.64
C THR A 52 -7.29 -6.63 -11.68
N ALA A 53 -6.03 -6.62 -11.26
CA ALA A 53 -4.87 -6.58 -12.13
C ALA A 53 -3.73 -7.43 -11.56
N THR A 54 -2.88 -7.95 -12.45
CA THR A 54 -1.58 -8.50 -12.05
C THR A 54 -0.58 -7.36 -11.96
N ILE A 55 0.13 -7.27 -10.85
CA ILE A 55 1.12 -6.23 -10.59
C ILE A 55 2.34 -6.42 -11.49
N SER A 56 2.78 -5.33 -12.10
CA SER A 56 3.84 -5.30 -13.10
C SER A 56 4.68 -4.02 -12.99
N ASP A 57 5.50 -3.74 -14.00
CA ASP A 57 6.20 -2.45 -14.12
C ASP A 57 5.37 -1.41 -14.93
N GLU A 58 4.07 -1.68 -15.15
CA GLU A 58 3.10 -0.81 -15.81
C GLU A 58 1.97 -0.43 -14.86
N ILE A 59 1.18 0.59 -15.18
CA ILE A 59 0.02 1.03 -14.39
C ILE A 59 -1.03 -0.09 -14.25
N GLU A 60 -1.42 -0.40 -13.00
CA GLU A 60 -2.43 -1.42 -12.72
C GLU A 60 -3.88 -0.94 -12.87
N PHE A 61 -4.19 0.30 -12.45
CA PHE A 61 -5.58 0.78 -12.43
C PHE A 61 -5.71 2.21 -12.94
N GLY A 62 -6.77 2.46 -13.71
CA GLY A 62 -7.24 3.80 -14.06
C GLY A 62 -8.71 3.92 -13.71
N LEU A 63 -9.02 4.43 -12.52
CA LEU A 63 -10.40 4.59 -12.07
C LEU A 63 -11.08 5.77 -12.75
N LEU A 64 -12.33 5.55 -13.12
CA LEU A 64 -13.24 6.53 -13.67
C LEU A 64 -14.47 6.64 -12.77
N PRO A 65 -15.34 7.65 -12.95
CA PRO A 65 -16.62 7.67 -12.25
C PRO A 65 -17.41 6.41 -12.59
N GLU A 66 -18.07 5.81 -11.59
CA GLU A 66 -18.78 4.54 -11.72
C GLU A 66 -20.29 4.70 -11.51
N GLY A 67 -20.74 5.91 -11.15
CA GLY A 67 -22.14 6.26 -10.98
C GLY A 67 -22.48 6.61 -9.55
N VAL A 68 -23.34 7.62 -9.41
CA VAL A 68 -23.63 8.23 -8.11
C VAL A 68 -24.42 7.29 -7.19
N GLN A 69 -23.94 7.11 -5.96
CA GLN A 69 -24.63 6.44 -4.86
C GLN A 69 -24.65 7.38 -3.65
N ASN A 70 -25.85 7.68 -3.11
CA ASN A 70 -26.01 8.57 -1.95
C ASN A 70 -25.27 9.92 -2.06
N GLY A 71 -25.18 10.47 -3.28
CA GLY A 71 -24.49 11.74 -3.56
C GLY A 71 -22.96 11.63 -3.67
N LEU A 72 -22.41 10.42 -3.66
CA LEU A 72 -20.98 10.14 -3.85
C LEU A 72 -20.76 9.41 -5.18
N ASP A 73 -19.61 9.64 -5.80
CA ASP A 73 -19.10 8.89 -6.94
C ASP A 73 -17.59 8.70 -6.77
N VAL A 74 -16.99 7.82 -7.56
CA VAL A 74 -15.54 7.61 -7.57
C VAL A 74 -14.83 8.90 -7.99
N VAL A 75 -13.80 9.27 -7.23
CA VAL A 75 -12.81 10.26 -7.65
C VAL A 75 -11.80 9.57 -8.56
N PRO A 76 -11.69 9.97 -9.84
CA PRO A 76 -10.78 9.35 -10.80
C PRO A 76 -9.31 9.41 -10.37
N VAL A 77 -8.62 8.28 -10.40
CA VAL A 77 -7.20 8.17 -10.07
C VAL A 77 -6.50 7.16 -10.97
N ILE A 78 -5.21 7.35 -11.15
CA ILE A 78 -4.30 6.32 -11.66
C ILE A 78 -3.64 5.66 -10.47
N VAL A 79 -3.51 4.34 -10.49
CA VAL A 79 -2.81 3.57 -9.46
C VAL A 79 -1.72 2.74 -10.11
N ASP A 80 -0.50 2.96 -9.64
CA ASP A 80 0.71 2.25 -10.03
C ASP A 80 1.27 1.54 -8.80
N ILE A 81 1.52 0.24 -8.92
CA ILE A 81 1.97 -0.63 -7.84
C ILE A 81 3.32 -1.23 -8.24
N SER A 82 4.36 -0.80 -7.57
CA SER A 82 5.70 -1.38 -7.70
C SER A 82 5.90 -2.55 -6.72
N ALA A 83 7.12 -3.10 -6.68
CA ALA A 83 7.50 -4.22 -5.81
C ALA A 83 7.15 -4.03 -4.32
N ASN A 84 7.10 -2.80 -3.81
CA ASN A 84 6.85 -2.53 -2.39
C ASN A 84 6.18 -1.17 -2.12
N ARG A 85 5.58 -0.56 -3.14
CA ARG A 85 4.92 0.74 -3.02
C ARG A 85 3.71 0.84 -3.92
N ILE A 86 2.65 1.44 -3.41
CA ILE A 86 1.48 1.89 -4.16
C ILE A 86 1.58 3.39 -4.35
N GLU A 87 1.31 3.88 -5.54
CA GLU A 87 1.17 5.30 -5.85
C GLU A 87 -0.23 5.57 -6.41
N ILE A 88 -0.95 6.50 -5.78
CA ILE A 88 -2.27 6.98 -6.21
C ILE A 88 -2.10 8.40 -6.75
N ASP A 89 -2.36 8.57 -8.03
CA ASP A 89 -2.22 9.83 -8.77
C ASP A 89 -3.58 10.42 -9.15
N PHE A 90 -3.82 11.66 -8.71
CA PHE A 90 -5.05 12.41 -8.97
C PHE A 90 -4.98 13.24 -10.26
N SER A 91 -3.95 13.10 -11.09
CA SER A 91 -3.81 13.80 -12.37
C SER A 91 -5.04 13.75 -13.30
N PRO A 92 -5.90 12.69 -13.32
CA PRO A 92 -7.13 12.70 -14.10
C PRO A 92 -8.25 13.56 -13.49
N SER A 93 -8.16 13.88 -12.19
CA SER A 93 -9.23 14.49 -11.41
C SER A 93 -9.19 16.02 -11.42
N PRO A 94 -10.30 16.72 -11.69
CA PRO A 94 -10.38 18.15 -11.40
C PRO A 94 -10.27 18.41 -9.89
N PRO A 95 -9.88 19.62 -9.45
CA PRO A 95 -9.82 19.93 -8.02
C PRO A 95 -11.14 19.66 -7.29
N GLY A 96 -11.05 19.09 -6.10
CA GLY A 96 -12.21 18.66 -5.34
C GLY A 96 -11.91 18.43 -3.85
N LEU A 97 -12.92 17.90 -3.16
CA LEU A 97 -12.87 17.55 -1.74
C LEU A 97 -13.42 16.14 -1.58
N ILE A 98 -12.68 15.25 -0.92
CA ILE A 98 -13.20 13.95 -0.51
C ILE A 98 -14.23 14.21 0.59
N ALA A 99 -15.45 13.71 0.40
CA ALA A 99 -16.54 13.92 1.36
C ALA A 99 -16.19 13.35 2.74
N ASP A 100 -16.64 14.02 3.79
CA ASP A 100 -16.47 13.58 5.19
C ASP A 100 -17.29 12.30 5.47
N ALA A 101 -16.66 11.36 6.18
CA ALA A 101 -17.20 10.10 6.66
C ALA A 101 -16.23 9.43 7.65
N THR A 102 -16.68 8.40 8.38
CA THR A 102 -15.77 7.54 9.17
C THR A 102 -14.65 6.95 8.30
N PHE A 103 -15.00 6.42 7.13
CA PHE A 103 -14.06 6.01 6.08
C PHE A 103 -14.53 6.55 4.74
N ASN A 104 -13.65 7.19 3.98
CA ASN A 104 -13.89 7.52 2.58
C ASN A 104 -12.56 7.48 1.83
N GLY A 105 -12.37 6.47 1.00
CA GLY A 105 -11.13 6.32 0.25
C GLY A 105 -11.03 5.01 -0.50
N TYR A 106 -9.80 4.53 -0.59
CA TYR A 106 -9.43 3.44 -1.48
C TYR A 106 -9.11 2.16 -0.71
N VAL A 107 -9.46 1.03 -1.31
CA VAL A 107 -9.30 -0.31 -0.72
C VAL A 107 -8.51 -1.18 -1.69
N LEU A 108 -7.41 -1.74 -1.24
CA LEU A 108 -6.57 -2.67 -2.01
C LEU A 108 -6.52 -4.01 -1.29
N SER A 109 -6.74 -5.11 -2.00
CA SER A 109 -6.67 -6.45 -1.43
C SER A 109 -5.91 -7.43 -2.31
N PHE A 110 -5.26 -8.39 -1.67
CA PHE A 110 -4.47 -9.43 -2.34
C PHE A 110 -5.11 -10.79 -2.10
N ALA A 111 -5.89 -11.25 -3.06
CA ALA A 111 -6.51 -12.56 -3.05
C ALA A 111 -6.57 -13.11 -4.50
N PRO A 112 -6.25 -14.39 -4.74
CA PRO A 112 -6.04 -15.46 -3.76
C PRO A 112 -4.62 -15.55 -3.17
N ASP A 113 -3.69 -14.70 -3.56
CA ASP A 113 -2.27 -14.83 -3.20
C ASP A 113 -2.03 -14.88 -1.69
N CYS A 114 -1.12 -15.75 -1.27
CA CYS A 114 -0.74 -15.89 0.13
C CYS A 114 0.25 -14.78 0.50
N LEU A 115 -0.29 -13.59 0.76
CA LEU A 115 0.44 -12.41 1.18
C LEU A 115 0.13 -12.10 2.65
N VAL A 116 1.16 -11.76 3.42
CA VAL A 116 1.04 -11.19 4.76
C VAL A 116 1.59 -9.77 4.72
N PHE A 117 0.82 -8.80 5.21
CA PHE A 117 1.30 -7.45 5.46
C PHE A 117 1.99 -7.40 6.82
N ASN A 118 3.28 -7.08 6.83
CA ASN A 118 4.03 -6.81 8.05
C ASN A 118 3.88 -5.35 8.48
N ASN A 119 3.82 -4.45 7.50
CA ASN A 119 3.65 -3.01 7.74
C ASN A 119 3.11 -2.29 6.50
N ALA A 120 2.46 -1.14 6.72
CA ALA A 120 2.20 -0.14 5.70
C ALA A 120 2.41 1.26 6.27
N SER A 121 2.96 2.18 5.48
CA SER A 121 3.21 3.56 5.90
C SER A 121 3.22 4.51 4.72
N VAL A 122 2.86 5.77 4.95
CA VAL A 122 2.94 6.84 3.97
C VAL A 122 4.40 7.05 3.53
N ASP A 123 4.63 7.06 2.21
CA ASP A 123 5.86 7.53 1.59
C ASP A 123 5.81 9.06 1.50
N ALA A 124 6.35 9.75 2.51
CA ALA A 124 6.37 11.21 2.55
C ALA A 124 7.23 11.84 1.43
N SER A 125 8.05 11.07 0.72
CA SER A 125 8.89 11.60 -0.36
C SER A 125 8.13 11.86 -1.66
N VAL A 126 6.99 11.18 -1.85
CA VAL A 126 6.14 11.30 -3.05
C VAL A 126 4.72 11.76 -2.73
N THR A 127 4.30 11.70 -1.46
CA THR A 127 2.97 12.11 -1.03
C THR A 127 2.86 13.63 -0.91
N THR A 128 1.86 14.22 -1.57
CA THR A 128 1.57 15.66 -1.49
C THR A 128 0.32 15.97 -0.66
N LEU A 129 -0.60 15.02 -0.52
CA LEU A 129 -1.75 15.14 0.37
C LEU A 129 -1.34 15.00 1.84
N PRO A 130 -2.02 15.66 2.80
CA PRO A 130 -1.71 15.56 4.22
C PRO A 130 -2.23 14.25 4.84
N VAL A 131 -1.87 13.11 4.24
CA VAL A 131 -2.19 11.76 4.73
C VAL A 131 -1.17 11.36 5.79
N ALA A 132 -1.64 10.84 6.91
CA ALA A 132 -0.81 10.31 7.98
C ALA A 132 -0.86 8.78 8.02
N ASN A 133 0.11 8.16 8.70
CA ASN A 133 0.09 6.69 8.90
C ASN A 133 -1.16 6.21 9.64
N GLY A 134 -1.81 7.07 10.44
CA GLY A 134 -3.07 6.74 11.13
C GLY A 134 -4.28 6.63 10.19
N ASP A 135 -4.15 7.11 8.94
CA ASP A 135 -5.19 7.00 7.91
C ASP A 135 -5.09 5.70 7.11
N ILE A 136 -4.10 4.86 7.44
CA ILE A 136 -3.86 3.57 6.81
C ILE A 136 -4.22 2.46 7.80
N THR A 137 -5.11 1.57 7.38
CA THR A 137 -5.49 0.39 8.16
C THR A 137 -5.24 -0.87 7.35
N ILE A 138 -4.69 -1.90 7.99
CA ILE A 138 -4.57 -3.24 7.41
C ILE A 138 -5.51 -4.18 8.16
N GLU A 139 -6.36 -4.89 7.43
CA GLU A 139 -7.17 -5.99 7.96
C GLU A 139 -6.94 -7.24 7.12
N GLY A 140 -6.24 -8.22 7.69
CA GLY A 140 -5.88 -9.45 6.97
C GLY A 140 -5.01 -9.15 5.75
N ARG A 141 -5.60 -9.26 4.55
CA ARG A 141 -4.94 -9.01 3.26
C ARG A 141 -5.48 -7.78 2.54
N THR A 142 -6.14 -6.89 3.27
CA THR A 142 -6.75 -5.69 2.74
C THR A 142 -6.12 -4.47 3.39
N LEU A 143 -5.66 -3.54 2.55
CA LEU A 143 -5.20 -2.21 2.90
C LEU A 143 -6.34 -1.22 2.65
N TYR A 144 -6.62 -0.39 3.64
CA TYR A 144 -7.57 0.71 3.56
C TYR A 144 -6.79 2.02 3.68
N VAL A 145 -6.98 2.92 2.72
CA VAL A 145 -6.38 4.25 2.71
C VAL A 145 -7.51 5.26 2.83
N ASN A 146 -7.67 5.83 4.02
CA ASN A 146 -8.73 6.81 4.30
C ASN A 146 -8.27 8.20 3.87
N LEU A 147 -9.06 8.86 3.03
CA LEU A 147 -8.77 10.21 2.54
C LEU A 147 -9.89 11.19 2.87
N GLN A 148 -10.78 10.82 3.80
CA GLN A 148 -11.95 11.60 4.15
C GLN A 148 -11.58 13.05 4.53
N GLY A 149 -12.34 14.01 4.01
CA GLY A 149 -12.15 15.43 4.29
C GLY A 149 -10.93 16.08 3.61
N LEU A 150 -10.14 15.34 2.82
CA LEU A 150 -8.97 15.90 2.14
C LEU A 150 -9.34 16.61 0.84
N ALA A 151 -8.78 17.80 0.63
CA ALA A 151 -8.83 18.49 -0.65
C ALA A 151 -7.77 17.90 -1.59
N TYR A 152 -8.10 17.75 -2.87
CA TYR A 152 -7.21 17.23 -3.90
C TYR A 152 -7.28 18.06 -5.17
N ASP A 153 -6.26 17.92 -6.02
CA ASP A 153 -6.17 18.46 -7.36
C ASP A 153 -5.29 17.56 -8.26
N ARG A 154 -5.01 18.00 -9.49
CA ARG A 154 -4.23 17.25 -10.47
C ARG A 154 -2.75 17.04 -10.12
N SER A 155 -2.27 17.69 -9.07
CA SER A 155 -0.91 17.51 -8.54
C SER A 155 -0.89 16.72 -7.23
N SER A 156 -2.06 16.22 -6.81
CA SER A 156 -2.19 15.42 -5.60
C SER A 156 -1.70 14.00 -5.84
N HIS A 157 -0.86 13.52 -4.94
CA HIS A 157 -0.26 12.19 -4.96
C HIS A 157 -0.27 11.59 -3.56
N VAL A 158 -0.50 10.29 -3.48
CA VAL A 158 -0.36 9.50 -2.24
C VAL A 158 0.50 8.28 -2.54
N GLY A 159 1.61 8.15 -1.85
CA GLY A 159 2.46 6.98 -1.88
C GLY A 159 2.36 6.19 -0.59
N ILE A 160 2.19 4.87 -0.69
CA ILE A 160 2.17 3.97 0.46
C ILE A 160 3.26 2.91 0.29
N LEU A 161 4.24 2.91 1.20
CA LEU A 161 5.22 1.83 1.31
C LEU A 161 4.58 0.62 1.99
N LEU A 162 4.86 -0.56 1.45
CA LEU A 162 4.40 -1.84 1.95
C LEU A 162 5.58 -2.72 2.32
N ASP A 163 5.50 -3.32 3.50
CA ASP A 163 6.33 -4.44 3.90
C ASP A 163 5.44 -5.68 3.91
N VAL A 164 5.76 -6.62 3.04
CA VAL A 164 4.99 -7.84 2.85
C VAL A 164 5.91 -9.04 2.79
N THR A 165 5.35 -10.20 3.15
CA THR A 165 6.02 -11.49 3.04
C THR A 165 5.04 -12.53 2.52
N ASP A 166 5.56 -13.57 1.89
CA ASP A 166 4.79 -14.78 1.64
C ASP A 166 4.37 -15.43 2.96
N CYS A 167 3.22 -16.10 2.93
CA CYS A 167 2.81 -16.91 4.08
C CYS A 167 3.87 -17.96 4.40
N PRO A 168 4.09 -18.28 5.69
CA PRO A 168 4.89 -19.43 6.07
C PRO A 168 4.35 -20.69 5.39
N LEU A 169 5.22 -21.42 4.70
CA LEU A 169 4.92 -22.77 4.23
C LEU A 169 4.76 -23.66 5.47
N THR A 170 3.52 -23.99 5.82
CA THR A 170 3.21 -24.97 6.88
C THR A 170 3.41 -26.40 6.39
#